data_AF-A0A2D6EZU1-F1
#
_entry.id   AF-A0A2D6EZU1-F1
#
_cell.length_a   1.000
_cell.length_b   1.000
_cell.length_c   1.000
_cell.angle_alpha   90.00
_cell.angle_beta   90.00
_cell.angle_gamma   90.00
#
_symmetry.space_group_name_H-M   'P 1'
#
loop_
_entity.id
_entity.type
_entity.pdbx_description
1 polymer ?
#
loop_
_entity_poly.entity_id
_entity_poly.type
_entity_poly.pdbx_seq_one_letter_code
_entity_poly.pdbx_strand_id
1 'polypeptide(L)'
;MRLKKMKHKKIIGLITILLLFTVVSAFDQKVFQLSLVYDKGIITNEGLLTVPGVADDKVNNFGMYRIEFISIDGTVRYENKFDFFKRVPFAEYEDERTYAQQTAPLELILPYYEDIAAINIYEEKTNQNVLSIPLGSVCNQNHVCEDEENEINCPSDCTQRQSISERVKGDENVVLSCSSKADGVCIPSCANDPDCKKDETRIPKDNEIKQNFKSDLTIVLIIIGVILIVTIITVLIWTRKKNSK
;
A
#
# COMPACT_ATOMS: atom_id res chain seq x y z
N MET A 1 -3.61 -48.12 32.34
CA MET A 1 -3.08 -46.74 32.25
C MET A 1 -4.15 -45.74 32.69
N ARG A 2 -3.97 -45.05 33.83
CA ARG A 2 -4.89 -44.01 34.30
C ARG A 2 -4.58 -42.71 33.57
N LEU A 3 -5.44 -42.33 32.62
CA LEU A 3 -5.42 -40.99 32.02
C LEU A 3 -5.70 -39.96 33.12
N LYS A 4 -4.63 -39.29 33.57
CA LYS A 4 -4.67 -38.23 34.58
C LYS A 4 -5.58 -37.13 34.03
N LYS A 5 -6.74 -36.91 34.67
CA LYS A 5 -7.68 -35.83 34.32
C LYS A 5 -6.93 -34.49 34.34
N MET A 6 -6.42 -34.07 33.18
CA MET A 6 -5.96 -32.70 33.00
C MET A 6 -7.15 -31.78 33.23
N LYS A 7 -7.01 -30.86 34.19
CA LYS A 7 -8.04 -29.89 34.54
C LYS A 7 -8.39 -29.12 33.28
N HIS A 8 -9.60 -29.31 32.74
CA HIS A 8 -10.08 -28.70 31.47
C HIS A 8 -9.79 -27.19 31.37
N LYS A 9 -9.71 -26.48 32.50
CA LYS A 9 -9.32 -25.06 32.57
C LYS A 9 -7.96 -24.76 31.91
N LYS A 10 -6.98 -25.68 32.00
CA LYS A 10 -5.65 -25.49 31.37
C LYS A 10 -5.68 -25.63 29.85
N ILE A 11 -6.55 -26.50 29.33
CA ILE A 11 -6.68 -26.75 27.88
C ILE A 11 -7.38 -25.55 27.21
N ILE A 12 -8.43 -25.02 27.83
CA ILE A 12 -9.15 -23.85 27.32
C ILE A 12 -8.20 -22.64 27.23
N GLY A 13 -7.42 -22.36 28.28
CA GLY A 13 -6.47 -21.24 28.26
C GLY A 13 -5.41 -21.39 27.15
N LEU A 14 -4.91 -22.60 26.91
CA LEU A 14 -3.95 -22.86 25.83
C LEU A 14 -4.55 -22.60 24.44
N ILE A 15 -5.79 -23.04 24.21
CA ILE A 15 -6.50 -22.82 22.94
C ILE A 15 -6.79 -21.33 22.73
N THR A 16 -7.17 -20.59 23.78
CA THR A 16 -7.39 -19.14 23.69
C THR A 16 -6.10 -18.38 23.37
N ILE A 17 -4.97 -18.76 23.99
CA ILE A 17 -3.65 -18.17 23.68
C ILE A 17 -3.25 -18.48 22.24
N LEU A 18 -3.45 -19.71 21.77
CA LEU A 18 -3.14 -20.11 20.39
C LEU A 18 -3.99 -19.33 19.37
N LEU A 19 -5.29 -19.15 19.63
CA LEU A 19 -6.19 -18.37 18.77
C LEU A 19 -5.84 -16.88 18.75
N LEU A 20 -5.40 -16.30 19.88
CA LEU A 20 -4.94 -14.91 19.92
C LEU A 20 -3.64 -14.72 19.14
N PHE A 21 -2.75 -15.74 19.12
CA PHE A 21 -1.50 -15.68 18.37
C PHE A 21 -1.72 -15.67 16.85
N THR A 22 -2.76 -16.35 16.35
CA THR A 22 -3.03 -16.41 14.90
C THR A 22 -3.59 -15.11 14.30
N VAL A 23 -4.18 -14.23 15.12
CA VAL A 23 -4.79 -12.97 14.61
C VAL A 23 -3.74 -11.89 14.33
N VAL A 24 -2.58 -11.95 14.99
CA VAL A 24 -1.54 -10.92 14.86
C VAL A 24 -0.77 -11.02 13.53
N SER A 25 -0.74 -12.20 12.91
CA SER A 25 0.05 -12.43 11.68
C SER A 25 -0.64 -12.04 10.37
N ALA A 26 -1.84 -11.43 10.41
CA ALA A 26 -2.65 -11.20 9.22
C ALA A 26 -2.60 -9.78 8.63
N PHE A 27 -1.78 -8.87 9.16
CA PHE A 27 -1.93 -7.42 8.91
C PHE A 27 -0.76 -6.68 8.28
N ASP A 28 0.28 -7.36 7.81
CA ASP A 28 1.45 -6.66 7.22
C ASP A 28 1.79 -7.16 5.80
N GLN A 29 0.79 -7.22 4.93
CA GLN A 29 1.02 -7.41 3.51
C GLN A 29 1.32 -6.04 2.88
N LYS A 30 2.38 -6.00 2.07
CA LYS A 30 2.80 -4.81 1.32
C LYS A 30 2.43 -4.99 -0.15
N VAL A 31 2.16 -3.88 -0.81
CA VAL A 31 1.95 -3.79 -2.26
C VAL A 31 2.72 -2.60 -2.81
N PHE A 32 3.06 -2.67 -4.09
CA PHE A 32 3.49 -1.49 -4.84
C PHE A 32 2.27 -0.76 -5.39
N GLN A 33 2.20 0.55 -5.16
CA GLN A 33 1.27 1.46 -5.83
C GLN A 33 2.07 2.24 -6.88
N LEU A 34 1.88 1.89 -8.15
CA LEU A 34 2.56 2.47 -9.30
C LEU A 34 1.63 3.44 -10.03
N SER A 35 2.04 4.71 -10.10
CA SER A 35 1.33 5.78 -10.79
C SER A 35 2.00 6.05 -12.13
N LEU A 36 1.25 5.85 -13.22
CA LEU A 36 1.72 6.05 -14.59
C LEU A 36 0.88 7.12 -15.27
N VAL A 37 1.51 7.85 -16.20
CA VAL A 37 0.79 8.72 -17.14
C VAL A 37 1.18 8.31 -18.55
N TYR A 38 0.16 8.08 -19.38
CA TYR A 38 0.33 7.96 -20.82
C TYR A 38 0.03 9.31 -21.45
N ASP A 39 0.97 9.86 -22.24
CA ASP A 39 0.75 11.05 -23.07
C ASP A 39 1.27 10.81 -24.49
N LYS A 40 0.34 10.65 -25.44
CA LYS A 40 0.62 10.57 -26.90
C LYS A 40 1.70 9.54 -27.27
N GLY A 41 1.68 8.38 -26.63
CA GLY A 41 2.61 7.27 -26.92
C GLY A 41 3.80 7.19 -25.96
N ILE A 42 3.96 8.17 -25.07
CA ILE A 42 4.99 8.16 -24.04
C ILE A 42 4.36 7.74 -22.72
N ILE A 43 4.99 6.80 -22.01
CA ILE A 43 4.60 6.40 -20.66
C ILE A 43 5.63 6.95 -19.69
N THR A 44 5.19 7.72 -18.70
CA THR A 44 6.01 8.22 -17.60
C THR A 44 5.63 7.54 -16.29
N ASN A 45 6.62 7.32 -15.44
CA ASN A 45 6.42 6.99 -14.04
C ASN A 45 6.25 8.30 -13.26
N GLU A 46 5.10 8.49 -12.62
CA GLU A 46 4.84 9.64 -11.74
C GLU A 46 5.14 9.30 -10.27
N GLY A 47 5.25 8.02 -9.93
CA GLY A 47 5.57 7.62 -8.57
C GLY A 47 5.40 6.12 -8.34
N LEU A 48 6.25 5.59 -7.47
CA LEU A 48 6.18 4.22 -6.99
C LEU A 48 6.26 4.22 -5.46
N LEU A 49 5.16 3.84 -4.82
CA LEU A 49 5.07 3.78 -3.37
C LEU A 49 4.94 2.32 -2.92
N THR A 50 5.48 2.02 -1.74
CA THR A 50 5.16 0.76 -1.04
C THR A 50 4.15 1.08 0.05
N VAL A 51 2.97 0.47 -0.01
CA VAL A 51 1.88 0.74 0.94
C VAL A 51 1.34 -0.57 1.53
N PRO A 52 0.75 -0.54 2.74
CA PRO A 52 0.02 -1.70 3.26
C PRO A 52 -1.18 -2.02 2.36
N GLY A 53 -1.33 -3.28 1.95
CA GLY A 53 -2.42 -3.69 1.09
C GLY A 53 -2.32 -5.14 0.61
N VAL A 54 -3.30 -5.54 -0.19
CA VAL A 54 -3.35 -6.85 -0.84
C VAL A 54 -3.51 -6.61 -2.34
N ALA A 55 -2.61 -7.16 -3.14
CA ALA A 55 -2.70 -7.06 -4.60
C ALA A 55 -3.73 -8.06 -5.14
N ASP A 56 -4.31 -7.76 -6.31
CA ASP A 56 -5.10 -8.76 -7.02
C ASP A 56 -4.14 -9.74 -7.71
N ASP A 57 -4.16 -11.00 -7.29
CA ASP A 57 -3.36 -12.07 -7.88
C ASP A 57 -3.91 -12.53 -9.24
N LYS A 58 -5.02 -11.96 -9.73
CA LYS A 58 -5.56 -12.28 -11.04
C LYS A 58 -4.65 -11.79 -12.15
N VAL A 59 -4.05 -12.76 -12.82
CA VAL A 59 -3.38 -12.54 -14.10
C VAL A 59 -4.43 -12.12 -15.12
N ASN A 60 -4.33 -10.87 -15.59
CA ASN A 60 -5.08 -10.40 -16.73
C ASN A 60 -4.33 -10.80 -18.00
N ASN A 61 -5.01 -11.55 -18.87
CA ASN A 61 -4.43 -12.03 -20.13
C ASN A 61 -4.64 -11.06 -21.30
N PHE A 62 -5.28 -9.91 -21.06
CA PHE A 62 -5.61 -8.92 -22.09
C PHE A 62 -5.04 -7.54 -21.73
N GLY A 63 -4.45 -6.87 -22.71
CA GLY A 63 -3.92 -5.52 -22.58
C GLY A 63 -2.96 -5.21 -23.74
N MET A 64 -2.79 -3.93 -24.04
CA MET A 64 -1.79 -3.43 -24.99
C MET A 64 -0.40 -3.33 -24.35
N TYR A 65 -0.34 -3.33 -23.02
CA TYR A 65 0.90 -3.27 -22.25
C TYR A 65 1.03 -4.47 -21.32
N ARG A 66 2.28 -4.85 -21.07
CA ARG A 66 2.66 -5.89 -20.12
C ARG A 66 3.63 -5.32 -19.11
N ILE A 67 3.37 -5.55 -17.83
CA ILE A 67 4.28 -5.23 -16.74
C ILE A 67 5.00 -6.50 -16.30
N GLU A 68 6.31 -6.41 -16.13
CA GLU A 68 7.16 -7.50 -15.64
C GLU A 68 7.99 -7.03 -14.45
N PHE A 69 8.08 -7.88 -13.44
CA PHE A 69 8.95 -7.67 -12.29
C PHE A 69 10.20 -8.51 -12.45
N ILE A 70 11.33 -7.85 -12.61
CA ILE A 70 12.62 -8.50 -12.81
C ILE A 70 13.33 -8.55 -11.46
N SER A 71 13.64 -9.74 -10.96
CA SER A 71 14.42 -9.91 -9.74
C SER A 71 15.90 -9.61 -9.92
N ILE A 72 16.62 -9.50 -8.80
CA ILE A 72 18.08 -9.26 -8.76
C ILE A 72 18.87 -10.32 -9.54
N ASP A 73 18.38 -11.56 -9.61
CA ASP A 73 18.98 -12.64 -10.40
C ASP A 73 18.58 -12.63 -11.89
N GLY A 74 17.77 -11.65 -12.32
CA GLY A 74 17.28 -11.49 -13.68
C GLY A 74 16.07 -12.37 -14.03
N THR A 75 15.49 -13.09 -13.08
CA THR A 75 14.27 -13.89 -13.33
C THR A 75 12.99 -13.02 -13.29
N VAL A 76 11.95 -13.43 -14.02
CA VAL A 76 10.65 -12.75 -13.98
C VAL A 76 9.84 -13.31 -12.82
N ARG A 77 9.52 -12.47 -11.82
CA ARG A 77 8.75 -12.86 -10.63
C ARG A 77 7.24 -12.70 -10.80
N TYR A 78 6.85 -11.71 -11.58
CA TYR A 78 5.47 -11.35 -11.82
C TYR A 78 5.32 -10.80 -13.23
N GLU A 79 4.19 -11.14 -13.84
CA GLU A 79 3.78 -10.66 -15.16
C GLU A 79 2.29 -10.38 -15.14
N ASN A 80 1.87 -9.22 -15.66
CA ASN A 80 0.46 -8.91 -15.86
C ASN A 80 0.24 -8.00 -17.07
N LYS A 81 -0.96 -8.03 -17.66
CA LYS A 81 -1.32 -7.16 -18.78
C LYS A 81 -2.33 -6.10 -18.37
N PHE A 82 -2.20 -4.91 -18.94
CA PHE A 82 -3.07 -3.78 -18.63
C PHE A 82 -3.27 -2.86 -19.84
N ASP A 83 -4.25 -1.97 -19.71
CA ASP A 83 -4.58 -0.92 -20.68
C ASP A 83 -4.79 0.41 -19.91
N PHE A 84 -4.31 1.52 -20.45
CA PHE A 84 -4.62 2.86 -19.92
C PHE A 84 -6.08 3.25 -20.15
N PHE A 85 -6.66 2.77 -21.25
CA PHE A 85 -8.02 3.08 -21.65
C PHE A 85 -8.91 1.87 -21.37
N LYS A 86 -9.87 2.01 -20.46
CA LYS A 86 -10.89 0.97 -20.27
C LYS A 86 -11.65 0.81 -21.59
N ARG A 87 -11.52 -0.36 -22.22
CA ARG A 87 -12.37 -0.73 -23.36
C ARG A 87 -13.80 -0.74 -22.88
N VAL A 88 -14.60 0.23 -23.31
CA VAL A 88 -16.04 0.21 -23.05
C VAL A 88 -16.62 -0.87 -23.98
N PRO A 89 -17.17 -1.98 -23.45
CA PRO A 89 -17.50 -3.16 -24.26
C PRO A 89 -18.64 -2.99 -25.27
N PHE A 90 -19.18 -1.77 -25.45
CA PHE A 90 -20.37 -1.52 -26.26
C PHE A 90 -20.29 -0.30 -27.21
N ALA A 91 -19.12 0.32 -27.40
CA ALA A 91 -18.97 1.35 -28.43
C ALA A 91 -18.54 0.67 -29.74
N GLU A 92 -19.52 0.25 -30.54
CA GLU A 92 -19.30 -0.57 -31.75
C GLU A 92 -18.54 0.15 -32.88
N TYR A 93 -18.25 1.45 -32.79
CA TYR A 93 -17.57 2.20 -33.86
C TYR A 93 -16.82 3.44 -33.36
N GLU A 94 -15.86 3.29 -32.46
CA GLU A 94 -14.86 4.36 -32.23
C GLU A 94 -13.55 4.02 -32.94
N ASP A 95 -13.23 4.82 -33.96
CA ASP A 95 -11.99 4.76 -34.73
C ASP A 95 -10.79 4.78 -33.77
N GLU A 96 -9.93 3.75 -33.83
CA GLU A 96 -8.78 3.53 -32.94
C GLU A 96 -7.85 4.77 -32.84
N ARG A 97 -7.93 5.67 -33.83
CA ARG A 97 -7.17 6.93 -33.89
C ARG A 97 -7.55 7.95 -32.82
N THR A 98 -8.73 7.86 -32.22
CA THR A 98 -9.20 8.85 -31.23
C THR A 98 -8.47 8.74 -29.89
N TYR A 99 -7.95 7.54 -29.56
CA TYR A 99 -7.19 7.27 -28.33
C TYR A 99 -5.75 7.83 -28.36
N ALA A 100 -5.22 8.14 -29.55
CA ALA A 100 -3.84 8.60 -29.71
C ALA A 100 -3.57 10.03 -29.18
N GLN A 101 -4.61 10.77 -28.76
CA GLN A 101 -4.47 12.19 -28.37
C GLN A 101 -4.76 12.48 -26.90
N GLN A 102 -5.08 11.48 -26.09
CA GLN A 102 -5.50 11.71 -24.71
C GLN A 102 -4.40 11.34 -23.72
N THR A 103 -4.12 12.28 -22.82
CA THR A 103 -3.34 12.02 -21.61
C THR A 103 -4.20 11.18 -20.65
N ALA A 104 -3.68 10.06 -20.18
CA ALA A 104 -4.42 9.14 -19.32
C ALA A 104 -3.58 8.76 -18.10
N PRO A 105 -3.99 9.14 -16.87
CA PRO A 105 -3.39 8.62 -15.66
C PRO A 105 -3.88 7.20 -15.38
N LEU A 106 -3.00 6.36 -14.86
CA LEU A 106 -3.30 4.99 -14.45
C LEU A 106 -2.59 4.70 -13.13
N GLU A 107 -3.34 4.16 -12.17
CA GLU A 107 -2.79 3.66 -10.91
C GLU A 107 -2.91 2.14 -10.88
N LEU A 108 -1.79 1.46 -10.61
CA LEU A 108 -1.70 0.01 -10.52
C LEU A 108 -1.31 -0.40 -9.10
N ILE A 109 -2.07 -1.33 -8.52
CA ILE A 109 -1.74 -1.99 -7.26
C ILE A 109 -1.15 -3.36 -7.58
N LEU A 110 0.14 -3.52 -7.29
CA LEU A 110 0.95 -4.66 -7.74
C LEU A 110 1.51 -5.42 -6.52
N PRO A 111 1.70 -6.74 -6.63
CA PRO A 111 2.26 -7.53 -5.53
C PRO A 111 3.67 -7.04 -5.16
N TYR A 112 4.00 -7.04 -3.87
CA TYR A 112 5.34 -6.70 -3.41
C TYR A 112 6.23 -7.95 -3.35
N TYR A 113 7.47 -7.84 -3.85
CA TYR A 113 8.52 -8.84 -3.64
C TYR A 113 9.80 -8.12 -3.22
N GLU A 114 10.49 -8.67 -2.22
CA GLU A 114 11.71 -8.08 -1.65
C GLU A 114 12.90 -8.14 -2.60
N ASP A 115 12.90 -9.08 -3.55
CA ASP A 115 14.03 -9.38 -4.43
C ASP A 115 13.90 -8.78 -5.83
N ILE A 116 13.03 -7.79 -6.04
CA ILE A 116 12.86 -7.11 -7.33
C ILE A 116 13.96 -6.07 -7.54
N ALA A 117 14.62 -6.14 -8.69
CA ALA A 117 15.60 -5.16 -9.14
C ALA A 117 14.99 -4.08 -10.04
N ALA A 118 13.97 -4.41 -10.84
CA ALA A 118 13.30 -3.46 -11.72
C ALA A 118 11.86 -3.84 -12.05
N ILE A 119 11.04 -2.83 -12.37
CA ILE A 119 9.73 -2.98 -13.00
C ILE A 119 9.87 -2.53 -14.45
N ASN A 120 9.58 -3.43 -15.39
CA ASN A 120 9.62 -3.13 -16.81
C ASN A 120 8.21 -3.12 -17.39
N ILE A 121 7.95 -2.18 -18.30
CA ILE A 121 6.72 -2.11 -19.07
C ILE A 121 7.06 -2.30 -20.53
N TYR A 122 6.36 -3.22 -21.18
CA TYR A 122 6.50 -3.51 -22.60
C TYR A 122 5.21 -3.21 -23.33
N GLU A 123 5.33 -2.74 -24.56
CA GLU A 123 4.22 -2.76 -25.51
C GLU A 123 4.04 -4.20 -26.03
N GLU A 124 2.88 -4.80 -25.78
CA GLU A 124 2.64 -6.24 -25.99
C GLU A 124 2.78 -6.64 -27.47
N LYS A 125 2.40 -5.76 -28.39
CA LYS A 125 2.40 -6.07 -29.85
C LYS A 125 3.82 -6.08 -30.44
N THR A 126 4.68 -5.17 -29.99
CA THR A 126 6.04 -4.99 -30.52
C THR A 126 7.10 -5.66 -29.63
N ASN A 127 6.72 -6.02 -28.40
CA ASN A 127 7.60 -6.47 -27.34
C ASN A 127 8.73 -5.45 -27.02
N GLN A 128 8.50 -4.17 -27.35
CA GLN A 128 9.43 -3.09 -27.04
C GLN A 128 9.29 -2.71 -25.57
N ASN A 129 10.41 -2.63 -24.85
CA ASN A 129 10.44 -2.03 -23.52
C ASN A 129 10.23 -0.51 -23.66
N VAL A 130 9.13 -0.02 -23.09
CA VAL A 130 8.71 1.39 -23.18
C VAL A 130 9.00 2.15 -21.89
N LEU A 131 9.17 1.47 -20.76
CA LEU A 131 9.55 2.06 -19.49
C LEU A 131 10.27 1.03 -18.62
N SER A 132 11.35 1.45 -17.96
CA SER A 132 12.08 0.65 -16.98
C SER A 132 12.28 1.47 -15.71
N ILE A 133 11.82 0.94 -14.58
CA ILE A 133 11.88 1.57 -13.26
C ILE A 133 12.82 0.72 -12.39
N PRO A 134 14.09 1.13 -12.21
CA PRO A 134 15.01 0.43 -11.32
C PRO A 134 14.59 0.61 -9.86
N LEU A 135 14.54 -0.50 -9.10
CA LEU A 135 14.29 -0.51 -7.66
C LEU A 135 15.58 -0.64 -6.85
N GLY A 136 16.63 -1.20 -7.45
CA GLY A 136 17.92 -1.48 -6.81
C GLY A 136 18.77 -0.26 -6.42
N SER A 137 18.28 0.96 -6.66
CA SER A 137 18.99 2.21 -6.36
C SER A 137 18.13 3.26 -5.68
N VAL A 138 16.90 2.92 -5.27
CA VAL A 138 16.03 3.92 -4.62
C VAL A 138 16.69 4.42 -3.35
N CYS A 139 17.40 3.55 -2.61
CA CYS A 139 18.15 3.93 -1.42
C CYS A 139 19.63 4.06 -1.75
N ASN A 140 20.12 5.29 -1.85
CA ASN A 140 21.53 5.55 -2.10
C ASN A 140 22.39 5.54 -0.82
N GLN A 141 21.78 5.24 0.33
CA GLN A 141 22.42 5.19 1.66
C GLN A 141 23.04 6.54 2.07
N ASN A 142 22.59 7.65 1.50
CA ASN A 142 23.10 8.99 1.80
C ASN A 142 22.54 9.57 3.12
N HIS A 143 21.63 8.85 3.79
CA HIS A 143 20.94 9.27 5.02
C HIS A 143 20.02 10.49 4.83
N VAL A 144 19.53 10.72 3.61
CA VAL A 144 18.62 11.79 3.21
C VAL A 144 17.47 11.18 2.44
N CYS A 145 16.26 11.26 2.99
CA CYS A 145 15.05 10.78 2.34
C CYS A 145 14.71 11.63 1.10
N GLU A 146 15.05 11.13 -0.10
CA GLU A 146 14.72 11.76 -1.38
C GLU A 146 13.23 11.55 -1.74
N ASP A 147 12.69 12.28 -2.73
CA ASP A 147 11.25 12.30 -3.05
C ASP A 147 10.67 10.91 -3.41
N GLU A 148 11.53 10.00 -3.88
CA GLU A 148 11.21 8.62 -4.25
C GLU A 148 11.46 7.61 -3.11
N GLU A 149 12.08 8.08 -2.02
CA GLU A 149 12.37 7.31 -0.80
C GLU A 149 11.29 7.51 0.27
N ASN A 150 11.07 6.49 1.09
CA ASN A 150 10.18 6.50 2.24
C ASN A 150 10.67 5.53 3.31
N GLU A 151 10.09 5.60 4.51
CA GLU A 151 10.45 4.72 5.63
C GLU A 151 10.29 3.23 5.33
N ILE A 152 9.50 2.86 4.32
CA ILE A 152 9.22 1.46 3.97
C ILE A 152 10.25 0.91 2.98
N ASN A 153 10.66 1.68 1.96
CA ASN A 153 11.64 1.25 0.97
C ASN A 153 13.09 1.55 1.40
N CYS A 154 13.34 2.69 2.05
CA CYS A 154 14.66 3.18 2.46
C CYS A 154 14.68 3.51 3.95
N PRO A 155 14.47 2.51 4.84
CA PRO A 155 14.37 2.76 6.26
C PRO A 155 15.64 3.36 6.85
N SER A 156 16.82 3.15 6.24
CA SER A 156 18.08 3.79 6.67
C SER A 156 18.16 5.28 6.32
N ASP A 157 17.63 5.68 5.17
CA ASP A 157 17.71 7.05 4.68
C ASP A 157 16.53 7.91 5.17
N CYS A 158 15.39 7.25 5.41
CA CYS A 158 14.15 7.87 5.87
C CYS A 158 13.84 7.64 7.37
N THR A 159 14.74 7.03 8.17
CA THR A 159 14.48 6.80 9.62
C THR A 159 14.26 8.09 10.42
N GLN A 160 14.64 9.24 9.85
CA GLN A 160 14.52 10.54 10.46
C GLN A 160 13.82 11.52 9.52
N ARG A 161 12.49 11.45 9.41
CA ARG A 161 11.69 12.66 9.09
C ARG A 161 11.69 13.68 10.24
N GLN A 162 12.79 13.77 10.97
CA GLN A 162 13.09 14.85 11.90
C GLN A 162 14.26 15.65 11.31
N SER A 163 13.91 16.85 10.85
CA SER A 163 14.80 18.00 10.68
C SER A 163 16.00 17.83 9.75
N ILE A 164 15.92 18.31 8.51
CA ILE A 164 16.99 18.94 7.68
C ILE A 164 16.33 19.19 6.30
N SER A 165 15.73 20.37 6.11
CA SER A 165 16.23 21.45 5.26
C SER A 165 16.41 21.06 3.78
N GLU A 166 15.46 21.48 2.94
CA GLU A 166 15.69 21.62 1.50
C GLU A 166 16.92 22.52 1.29
N ARG A 167 17.98 21.94 0.72
CA ARG A 167 19.09 22.69 0.15
C ARG A 167 18.62 23.36 -1.13
N VAL A 168 18.22 24.61 -1.04
CA VAL A 168 18.23 25.52 -2.18
C VAL A 168 19.69 25.68 -2.62
N LYS A 169 19.99 25.28 -3.86
CA LYS A 169 21.26 25.58 -4.54
C LYS A 169 21.34 27.08 -4.78
N GLY A 170 22.16 27.77 -3.98
CA GLY A 170 22.54 29.16 -4.22
C GLY A 170 22.86 29.86 -2.92
N ASP A 171 24.16 29.96 -2.63
CA ASP A 171 24.80 30.73 -1.57
C ASP A 171 24.85 30.12 -0.15
N GLU A 172 26.02 30.35 0.45
CA GLU A 172 26.52 29.78 1.69
C GLU A 172 25.63 30.13 2.89
N ASN A 173 25.41 29.15 3.77
CA ASN A 173 24.82 29.29 5.12
C ASN A 173 23.39 29.86 5.20
N VAL A 174 22.39 29.10 4.73
CA VAL A 174 21.01 29.29 5.22
C VAL A 174 20.76 28.35 6.40
N VAL A 175 21.04 28.86 7.59
CA VAL A 175 20.38 28.38 8.81
C VAL A 175 18.91 28.69 8.62
N LEU A 176 18.01 27.68 8.65
CA LEU A 176 16.56 27.92 8.78
C LEU A 176 16.29 28.56 10.15
N SER A 177 16.56 29.86 10.24
CA SER A 177 16.01 30.70 11.29
C SER A 177 14.55 30.90 10.95
N CYS A 178 13.65 30.47 11.85
CA CYS A 178 12.24 30.83 11.78
C CYS A 178 12.15 32.34 11.57
N SER A 179 11.81 32.75 10.36
CA SER A 179 11.69 34.15 10.02
C SER A 179 10.46 34.69 10.74
N SER A 180 10.63 35.77 11.49
CA SER A 180 9.51 36.45 12.16
C SER A 180 8.71 37.35 11.19
N LYS A 181 8.94 37.23 9.88
CA LYS A 181 8.23 37.95 8.81
C LYS A 181 7.50 36.97 7.91
N ALA A 182 6.30 37.38 7.48
CA ALA A 182 5.50 36.64 6.52
C ALA A 182 6.18 36.62 5.15
N ASP A 183 6.55 35.45 4.68
CA ASP A 183 7.11 35.17 3.35
C ASP A 183 6.13 34.41 2.44
N GLY A 184 4.96 34.05 2.97
CA GLY A 184 3.89 33.37 2.26
C GLY A 184 4.00 31.84 2.25
N VAL A 185 4.97 31.27 2.96
CA VAL A 185 5.15 29.82 3.09
C VAL A 185 4.98 29.44 4.56
N CYS A 186 3.94 28.68 4.88
CA CYS A 186 3.79 28.16 6.24
C CYS A 186 4.83 27.07 6.53
N ILE A 187 5.70 27.28 7.52
CA ILE A 187 6.65 26.29 8.03
C ILE A 187 6.09 25.68 9.34
N PRO A 188 5.51 24.47 9.33
CA PRO A 188 4.79 23.90 10.48
C PRO A 188 5.64 23.66 11.72
N SER A 189 6.96 23.55 11.56
CA SER A 189 7.92 23.38 12.65
C SER A 189 8.28 24.68 13.39
N CYS A 190 7.90 25.84 12.87
CA CYS A 190 8.14 27.14 13.48
C CYS A 190 6.90 27.60 14.25
N ALA A 191 6.94 27.47 15.58
CA ALA A 191 5.80 27.77 16.47
C ALA A 191 5.21 29.20 16.34
N ASN A 192 5.94 30.13 15.74
CA ASN A 192 5.55 31.53 15.58
C ASN A 192 5.57 32.02 14.11
N ASP A 193 5.47 31.11 13.15
CA ASP A 193 5.36 31.49 11.74
C ASP A 193 4.04 32.26 11.47
N PRO A 194 4.10 33.51 11.00
CA PRO A 194 2.92 34.32 10.73
C PRO A 194 2.08 33.83 9.53
N ASP A 195 2.65 33.04 8.62
CA ASP A 195 1.96 32.50 7.43
C ASP A 195 1.11 31.27 7.76
N CYS A 196 1.46 30.52 8.81
CA CYS A 196 0.69 29.36 9.27
C CYS A 196 -0.66 29.70 9.92
N LYS A 197 -0.99 30.99 10.10
CA LYS A 197 -2.24 31.43 10.74
C LYS A 197 -3.41 31.67 9.77
N LYS A 198 -3.27 31.33 8.48
CA LYS A 198 -4.31 31.58 7.47
C LYS A 198 -4.58 30.36 6.61
N ASP A 199 -5.53 29.53 7.05
CA ASP A 199 -6.66 29.00 6.25
C ASP A 199 -7.14 27.66 6.81
N GLU A 200 -7.96 27.73 7.87
CA GLU A 200 -8.79 26.59 8.31
C GLU A 200 -10.00 26.32 7.38
N THR A 201 -10.14 27.01 6.23
CA THR A 201 -11.40 27.03 5.47
C THR A 201 -11.38 26.47 4.05
N ARG A 202 -10.29 25.86 3.57
CA ARG A 202 -10.30 25.21 2.24
C ARG A 202 -9.53 23.89 2.20
N ILE A 203 -10.05 22.87 2.86
CA ILE A 203 -9.76 21.49 2.49
C ILE A 203 -10.76 21.11 1.37
N PRO A 204 -10.31 20.83 0.13
CA PRO A 204 -11.16 20.28 -0.90
C PRO A 204 -11.71 18.92 -0.44
N LYS A 205 -13.04 18.79 -0.47
CA LYS A 205 -13.77 17.55 -0.15
C LYS A 205 -13.75 16.63 -1.37
N ASP A 206 -12.59 16.11 -1.70
CA ASP A 206 -12.42 15.43 -2.97
C ASP A 206 -11.88 14.02 -2.68
N ASN A 207 -12.79 13.06 -2.84
CA ASN A 207 -12.55 11.62 -2.92
C ASN A 207 -12.27 10.88 -1.60
N GLU A 208 -13.33 10.76 -0.79
CA GLU A 208 -13.49 9.56 0.04
C GLU A 208 -13.41 8.32 -0.86
N ILE A 209 -12.23 7.71 -0.92
CA ILE A 209 -12.08 6.32 -1.30
C ILE A 209 -12.94 5.54 -0.31
N LYS A 210 -14.17 5.20 -0.72
CA LYS A 210 -15.01 4.21 -0.04
C LYS A 210 -14.34 2.85 -0.20
N GLN A 211 -13.23 2.64 0.51
CA GLN A 211 -12.68 1.32 0.73
C GLN A 211 -13.80 0.49 1.33
N ASN A 212 -14.07 -0.67 0.74
CA ASN A 212 -15.09 -1.63 1.16
C ASN A 212 -14.69 -2.30 2.49
N PHE A 213 -14.52 -1.51 3.55
CA PHE A 213 -14.20 -1.94 4.92
C PHE A 213 -15.31 -2.79 5.57
N LYS A 214 -16.46 -2.95 4.89
CA LYS A 214 -17.57 -3.76 5.40
C LYS A 214 -17.26 -5.26 5.44
N SER A 215 -16.36 -5.76 4.60
CA SER A 215 -16.02 -7.19 4.52
C SER A 215 -15.31 -7.69 5.80
N ASP A 216 -14.33 -6.95 6.29
CA ASP A 216 -13.50 -7.44 7.39
C ASP A 216 -14.22 -7.35 8.74
N LEU A 217 -15.04 -6.32 8.94
CA LEU A 217 -15.87 -6.20 10.14
C LEU A 217 -16.89 -7.34 10.23
N THR A 218 -17.45 -7.79 9.10
CA THR A 218 -18.40 -8.92 9.12
C THR A 218 -17.73 -10.23 9.51
N ILE A 219 -16.51 -10.49 9.01
CA ILE A 219 -15.74 -11.69 9.38
C ILE A 219 -15.41 -11.68 10.87
N VAL A 220 -14.95 -10.55 11.41
CA VAL A 220 -14.66 -10.40 12.84
C VAL A 220 -15.92 -10.64 13.70
N LEU A 221 -17.06 -10.07 13.31
CA LEU A 221 -18.33 -10.28 14.02
C LEU A 221 -18.81 -11.74 13.98
N ILE A 222 -18.60 -12.46 12.87
CA ILE A 222 -18.91 -13.89 12.76
C ILE A 222 -18.04 -14.70 13.73
N ILE A 223 -16.73 -14.43 13.80
CA ILE A 223 -15.81 -15.10 14.72
C ILE A 223 -16.23 -14.88 16.18
N ILE A 224 -16.54 -13.63 16.55
CA ILE A 224 -17.04 -13.30 17.90
C ILE A 224 -18.34 -14.06 18.19
N GLY A 225 -19.26 -14.11 17.23
CA GLY A 225 -20.53 -14.85 17.35
C GLY A 225 -20.34 -16.35 17.61
N VAL A 226 -19.42 -17.00 16.88
CA VAL A 226 -19.10 -18.42 17.07
C VAL A 226 -18.52 -18.67 18.47
N ILE A 227 -17.60 -17.80 18.93
CA ILE A 227 -17.03 -17.90 20.28
C ILE A 227 -18.12 -17.79 21.35
N LEU A 228 -19.05 -16.83 21.20
CA LEU A 228 -20.18 -16.68 22.14
C LEU A 228 -21.07 -17.92 22.16
N ILE A 229 -21.43 -18.49 21.00
CA ILE A 229 -22.25 -19.70 20.94
C ILE A 229 -21.56 -20.89 21.64
N VAL A 230 -20.26 -21.09 21.39
CA VAL A 230 -19.49 -22.17 22.03
C VAL A 230 -19.42 -21.99 23.55
N THR A 231 -19.26 -20.75 24.02
CA THR A 231 -19.27 -20.46 25.47
C THR A 231 -20.64 -20.72 26.10
N ILE A 232 -21.74 -20.36 25.43
CA ILE A 232 -23.10 -20.63 25.91
C ILE A 232 -23.36 -22.15 26.00
N ILE A 233 -23.02 -22.92 24.96
CA ILE A 233 -23.22 -24.37 24.93
C ILE A 233 -22.42 -25.05 26.06
N THR A 234 -21.17 -24.63 26.27
CA THR A 234 -20.33 -25.20 27.34
C THR A 234 -20.86 -24.87 28.74
N VAL A 235 -21.41 -23.67 28.96
CA VAL A 235 -22.08 -23.31 30.21
C VAL A 235 -23.34 -24.16 30.43
N LEU A 236 -24.18 -24.35 29.40
CA LEU A 236 -25.40 -25.15 29.50
C LEU A 236 -25.13 -26.64 29.81
N ILE A 237 -24.09 -27.21 29.21
CA ILE A 237 -23.67 -28.59 29.52
C ILE A 237 -23.19 -28.69 30.97
N TRP A 238 -22.47 -27.67 31.45
CA TRP A 238 -21.96 -27.64 32.82
C TRP A 238 -23.06 -27.51 33.87
N THR A 239 -24.07 -26.65 33.63
CA THR A 239 -25.21 -26.46 34.54
C THR A 239 -26.09 -27.71 34.62
N ARG A 240 -26.38 -28.37 33.48
CA ARG A 240 -27.11 -29.65 33.47
C ARG A 240 -26.40 -30.73 34.30
N LYS A 241 -25.07 -30.82 34.18
CA LYS A 241 -24.28 -31.80 34.93
C LYS A 241 -24.25 -31.52 36.44
N LYS A 242 -24.34 -30.26 36.85
CA LYS A 242 -24.39 -29.88 38.28
C LYS A 242 -25.72 -30.25 38.92
N ASN A 243 -26.83 -30.12 38.20
CA ASN A 243 -28.17 -30.39 38.72
C ASN A 243 -28.56 -31.89 38.67
N SER A 244 -27.78 -32.73 37.99
CA SER A 244 -28.00 -34.19 37.93
C SER A 244 -27.33 -34.96 39.08
N LYS A 245 -26.81 -34.26 40.09
CA LYS A 245 -26.22 -34.81 41.31
C LYS A 245 -26.96 -34.26 42.52
#